data_AF-A0A2G9UEG2-F1
#
_entry.id   AF-A0A2G9UEG2-F1
#
_cell.length_a   1.000
_cell.length_b   1.000
_cell.length_c   1.000
_cell.angle_alpha   90.00
_cell.angle_beta   90.00
_cell.angle_gamma   90.00
#
_symmetry.space_group_name_H-M   'P 1'
#
loop_
_entity.id
_entity.type
_entity.pdbx_description
1 polymer ?
#
loop_
_entity_poly.entity_id
_entity_poly.type
_entity_poly.pdbx_seq_one_letter_code
_entity_poly.pdbx_strand_id
1 'polypeptide(L)'
;MVSSSLVEQRQAEEKAAWDAYWQLRDLDSRGTIFPRMRYYAHKAFDAPATWFRETIVQPINNRNRLPYYQRKLNRVPEIDECGVNDKVIEDLEENELNFFIKYGELGSEADVRDAYMKQKHRLIWERRHPEIMEERQRAIREHKVWLWFHAPIF
;
A
#
# COMPACT_ATOMS: atom_id res chain seq x y z
N MET A 1 -38.45 -13.92 -13.13
CA MET A 1 -37.67 -12.72 -12.78
C MET A 1 -36.20 -13.14 -12.75
N VAL A 2 -35.42 -12.77 -13.76
CA VAL A 2 -33.99 -13.10 -13.83
C VAL A 2 -33.28 -12.16 -12.85
N SER A 3 -32.61 -12.69 -11.82
CA SER A 3 -31.82 -11.87 -10.91
C SER A 3 -30.65 -11.25 -11.69
N SER A 4 -30.56 -9.92 -11.72
CA SER A 4 -29.43 -9.20 -12.32
C SER A 4 -28.12 -9.59 -11.67
N SER A 5 -27.03 -9.60 -12.44
CA SER A 5 -25.69 -9.93 -11.93
C SER A 5 -25.18 -8.83 -10.99
N LEU A 6 -24.33 -9.18 -10.00
CA LEU A 6 -23.73 -8.20 -9.07
C LEU A 6 -22.99 -7.06 -9.79
N VAL A 7 -22.49 -7.31 -11.00
CA VAL A 7 -21.80 -6.31 -11.82
C VAL A 7 -22.78 -5.29 -12.38
N GLU A 8 -23.93 -5.73 -12.89
CA GLU A 8 -24.98 -4.84 -13.38
C GLU A 8 -25.56 -4.00 -12.23
N GLN A 9 -25.70 -4.60 -11.04
CA GLN A 9 -26.11 -3.87 -9.83
C GLN A 9 -25.11 -2.76 -9.48
N ARG A 10 -23.81 -3.07 -9.42
CA ARG A 10 -22.76 -2.07 -9.18
C ARG A 10 -22.72 -0.97 -10.24
N GLN A 11 -22.90 -1.34 -11.52
CA GLN A 11 -22.94 -0.37 -12.62
C GLN A 11 -24.15 0.56 -12.51
N ALA A 12 -25.31 0.04 -12.10
CA ALA A 12 -26.50 0.83 -11.84
C ALA A 12 -26.31 1.77 -10.64
N GLU A 13 -25.68 1.30 -9.56
CA GLU A 13 -25.33 2.10 -8.39
C GLU A 13 -24.33 3.22 -8.73
N GLU A 14 -23.26 2.90 -9.45
CA GLU A 14 -22.29 3.88 -9.93
C GLU A 14 -22.95 4.96 -10.81
N LYS A 15 -23.87 4.54 -11.70
CA LYS A 15 -24.63 5.47 -12.54
C LYS A 15 -25.55 6.36 -11.71
N ALA A 16 -26.28 5.80 -10.75
CA ALA A 16 -27.13 6.57 -9.85
C ALA A 16 -26.33 7.57 -9.01
N ALA A 17 -25.15 7.17 -8.51
CA ALA A 17 -24.25 8.06 -7.77
C ALA A 17 -23.72 9.20 -8.65
N TRP A 18 -23.39 8.91 -9.92
CA TRP A 18 -22.96 9.91 -10.90
C TRP A 18 -24.08 10.89 -11.25
N ASP A 19 -25.29 10.39 -11.49
CA ASP A 19 -26.46 11.21 -11.76
C ASP A 19 -26.79 12.13 -10.57
N ALA A 20 -26.69 11.61 -9.35
CA ALA A 20 -26.85 12.41 -8.12
C ALA A 20 -25.77 13.50 -7.99
N TYR A 21 -24.51 13.19 -8.32
CA TYR A 21 -23.43 14.18 -8.35
C TYR A 21 -23.75 15.33 -9.33
N TRP A 22 -24.26 14.99 -10.52
CA TRP A 22 -24.66 16.01 -11.50
C TRP A 22 -25.87 16.82 -11.07
N GLN A 23 -26.82 16.23 -10.34
CA GLN A 23 -27.95 16.96 -9.75
C GLN A 23 -27.46 17.97 -8.71
N LEU A 24 -26.56 17.56 -7.81
CA LEU A 24 -25.92 18.44 -6.84
C LEU A 24 -25.19 19.59 -7.53
N ARG A 25 -24.38 19.29 -8.54
CA ARG A 25 -23.61 20.31 -9.26
C ARG A 25 -24.48 21.26 -10.08
N ASP A 26 -25.63 20.81 -10.57
CA ASP A 26 -26.62 21.70 -11.18
C ASP A 26 -27.18 22.68 -10.15
N LEU A 27 -27.54 22.20 -8.95
CA LEU A 27 -28.03 23.05 -7.86
C LEU A 27 -26.99 24.10 -7.44
N ASP A 28 -25.75 23.69 -7.22
CA ASP A 28 -24.64 24.61 -6.84
C ASP A 28 -24.32 25.65 -7.92
N SER A 29 -24.63 25.34 -9.19
CA SER A 29 -24.40 26.26 -10.31
C SER A 29 -25.44 27.38 -10.42
N ARG A 30 -26.58 27.27 -9.70
CA ARG A 30 -27.67 28.25 -9.77
C ARG A 30 -27.30 29.52 -9.00
N GLY A 31 -27.76 30.67 -9.50
CA GLY A 31 -27.61 31.97 -8.83
C GLY A 31 -26.68 32.95 -9.55
N THR A 32 -25.43 32.57 -9.83
CA THR A 32 -24.46 33.45 -10.51
C THR A 32 -24.07 32.92 -11.90
N ILE A 33 -23.77 33.83 -12.84
CA ILE A 33 -23.52 33.49 -14.26
C ILE A 33 -22.26 32.63 -14.45
N PHE A 34 -21.18 32.92 -13.72
CA PHE A 34 -19.89 32.27 -13.91
C PHE A 34 -19.90 30.74 -13.60
N PRO A 35 -20.35 30.27 -12.42
CA PRO A 35 -20.42 28.83 -12.14
C PRO A 35 -21.42 28.11 -13.06
N ARG A 36 -22.50 28.78 -13.47
CA ARG A 36 -23.48 28.24 -14.44
C ARG A 36 -22.82 27.94 -15.79
N MET A 37 -22.08 28.89 -16.34
CA MET A 37 -21.33 28.70 -17.59
C MET A 37 -20.29 27.59 -17.47
N ARG A 38 -19.53 27.55 -16.37
CA ARG A 38 -18.53 26.50 -16.10
C ARG A 38 -19.18 25.11 -15.98
N TYR A 39 -20.35 25.00 -15.36
CA TYR A 39 -21.13 23.76 -15.28
C TYR A 39 -21.47 23.22 -16.67
N TYR A 40 -22.03 24.06 -17.55
CA TYR A 40 -22.41 23.65 -18.90
C TYR A 40 -21.20 23.29 -19.76
N ALA A 41 -20.09 24.04 -19.66
CA ALA A 41 -18.85 23.69 -20.35
C ALA A 41 -18.35 22.30 -19.93
N HIS A 42 -18.26 22.03 -18.62
CA HIS A 42 -17.84 20.73 -18.13
C HIS A 42 -18.82 19.61 -18.51
N LYS A 43 -20.13 19.88 -18.53
CA LYS A 43 -21.16 18.92 -18.99
C LYS A 43 -21.02 18.60 -20.47
N ALA A 44 -20.70 19.58 -21.30
CA ALA A 44 -20.52 19.40 -22.74
C ALA A 44 -19.32 18.50 -23.05
N PHE A 45 -18.26 18.53 -22.23
CA PHE A 45 -17.11 17.63 -22.36
C PHE A 45 -17.36 16.24 -21.78
N ASP A 46 -18.03 16.14 -20.63
CA ASP A 46 -18.24 14.86 -19.95
C ASP A 46 -19.36 14.01 -20.58
N ALA A 47 -20.42 14.64 -21.12
CA ALA A 47 -21.52 13.94 -21.78
C ALA A 47 -21.09 12.97 -22.89
N PRO A 48 -20.21 13.36 -23.85
CA PRO A 48 -19.72 12.42 -24.85
C PRO A 48 -18.83 11.33 -24.25
N ALA A 49 -18.05 11.62 -23.20
CA ALA A 49 -17.23 10.62 -22.51
C ALA A 49 -18.09 9.57 -21.79
N THR A 50 -19.15 10.02 -21.09
CA THR A 50 -20.11 9.15 -20.41
C THR A 50 -20.88 8.29 -21.43
N TRP A 51 -21.32 8.88 -22.55
CA TRP A 51 -21.96 8.13 -23.64
C TRP A 51 -21.05 7.03 -24.20
N PHE A 52 -19.77 7.35 -24.46
CA PHE A 52 -18.80 6.38 -24.97
C PHE A 52 -18.56 5.25 -23.96
N ARG A 53 -18.42 5.59 -22.68
CA ARG A 53 -18.24 4.62 -21.59
C ARG A 53 -19.41 3.63 -21.52
N GLU A 54 -20.64 4.14 -21.54
CA GLU A 54 -21.85 3.31 -21.37
C GLU A 54 -22.22 2.53 -22.63
N THR A 55 -22.08 3.15 -23.81
CA THR A 55 -22.54 2.56 -25.08
C THR A 55 -21.52 1.58 -25.66
N ILE A 56 -20.22 1.84 -25.49
CA ILE A 56 -19.16 1.08 -26.17
C ILE A 56 -18.31 0.31 -25.15
N VAL A 57 -17.74 0.98 -24.15
CA VAL A 57 -16.74 0.36 -23.26
C VAL A 57 -17.36 -0.70 -22.33
N GLN A 58 -18.45 -0.36 -21.64
CA GLN A 58 -19.12 -1.27 -20.70
C GLN A 58 -19.58 -2.58 -21.34
N PRO A 59 -20.30 -2.60 -22.49
CA PRO A 59 -20.73 -3.86 -23.09
C PRO A 59 -19.56 -4.70 -23.61
N ILE A 60 -18.51 -4.08 -24.17
CA ILE A 60 -17.31 -4.80 -24.61
C ILE A 60 -16.60 -5.44 -23.41
N ASN A 61 -16.41 -4.68 -22.32
CA ASN A 61 -15.77 -5.18 -21.12
C ASN A 61 -16.62 -6.25 -20.43
N ASN A 62 -17.93 -6.08 -20.34
CA ASN A 62 -18.84 -7.06 -19.73
C ASN A 62 -18.85 -8.38 -20.50
N ARG A 63 -18.70 -8.36 -21.84
CA ARG A 63 -18.62 -9.57 -22.67
C ARG A 63 -17.27 -10.29 -22.57
N ASN A 64 -16.17 -9.55 -22.39
CA ASN A 64 -14.80 -10.07 -22.46
C ASN A 64 -14.03 -9.99 -21.13
N ARG A 65 -14.71 -9.94 -19.98
CA ARG A 65 -14.05 -9.78 -18.68
C ARG A 65 -13.32 -11.05 -18.27
N LEU A 66 -12.01 -10.94 -18.09
CA LEU A 66 -11.21 -12.00 -17.48
C LEU A 66 -11.36 -11.95 -15.94
N PRO A 67 -11.68 -13.08 -15.28
CA PRO A 67 -11.66 -13.12 -13.82
C PRO A 67 -10.22 -13.02 -13.32
N TYR A 68 -9.97 -12.06 -12.44
CA TYR A 68 -8.74 -12.00 -11.67
C TYR A 68 -9.03 -12.43 -10.23
N TYR A 69 -8.17 -13.26 -9.68
CA TYR A 69 -8.30 -13.75 -8.31
C TYR A 69 -7.21 -13.11 -7.47
N GLN A 70 -7.58 -12.53 -6.33
CA GLN A 70 -6.60 -12.23 -5.30
C GLN A 70 -6.24 -13.52 -4.57
N ARG A 71 -4.95 -13.79 -4.43
CA ARG A 71 -4.45 -14.92 -3.63
C ARG A 71 -4.85 -14.68 -2.18
N LYS A 72 -5.72 -15.54 -1.64
CA LYS A 72 -5.98 -15.59 -0.20
C LYS A 72 -4.87 -16.41 0.44
N LEU A 73 -4.04 -15.75 1.25
CA LEU A 73 -3.04 -16.44 2.06
C LEU A 73 -3.74 -17.01 3.29
N ASN A 74 -3.49 -18.28 3.60
CA ASN A 74 -3.94 -18.87 4.86
C ASN A 74 -3.14 -18.23 6.01
N ARG A 75 -3.74 -18.17 7.20
CA ARG A 75 -3.00 -17.74 8.39
C ARG A 75 -1.87 -18.73 8.66
N VAL A 76 -0.68 -18.19 8.87
CA VAL A 76 0.50 -18.92 9.35
C VAL A 76 0.48 -18.83 10.88
N PRO A 77 1.00 -19.84 11.61
CA PRO A 77 1.26 -19.73 13.03
C PRO A 77 1.95 -18.41 13.39
N GLU A 78 1.60 -17.86 14.54
CA GLU A 78 2.24 -16.67 15.08
C GLU A 78 3.64 -17.01 15.64
N ILE A 79 4.46 -15.98 15.88
CA ILE A 79 5.87 -16.13 16.26
C ILE A 79 6.03 -16.83 17.62
N ASP A 80 5.03 -16.71 18.51
CA ASP A 80 5.00 -17.37 19.81
C ASP A 80 4.85 -18.90 19.72
N GLU A 81 4.30 -19.42 18.63
CA GLU A 81 4.09 -20.85 18.40
C GLU A 81 5.30 -21.56 17.77
N CYS A 82 6.39 -20.82 17.48
CA CYS A 82 7.53 -21.36 16.75
C CYS A 82 8.63 -21.99 17.62
N GLY A 83 9.44 -22.85 16.99
CA GLY A 83 10.65 -23.40 17.61
C GLY A 83 11.76 -22.36 17.68
N VAL A 84 12.48 -22.31 18.80
CA VAL A 84 13.47 -21.27 19.18
C VAL A 84 14.71 -21.17 18.25
N ASN A 85 14.77 -21.88 17.12
CA ASN A 85 15.88 -21.80 16.14
C ASN A 85 15.41 -22.05 14.68
N ASP A 86 14.22 -21.58 14.31
CA ASP A 86 13.76 -21.66 12.92
C ASP A 86 14.35 -20.49 12.10
N LYS A 87 15.17 -20.81 11.10
CA LYS A 87 15.85 -19.85 10.23
C LYS A 87 14.88 -18.88 9.54
N VAL A 88 13.67 -19.34 9.18
CA VAL A 88 12.69 -18.49 8.50
C VAL A 88 12.25 -17.33 9.39
N ILE A 89 12.22 -17.56 10.70
CA ILE A 89 11.75 -16.59 11.68
C ILE A 89 12.88 -15.63 12.06
N GLU A 90 14.10 -16.14 12.20
CA GLU A 90 15.30 -15.30 12.33
C GLU A 90 15.43 -14.31 11.15
N ASP A 91 15.27 -14.81 9.92
CA ASP A 91 15.29 -13.98 8.71
C ASP A 91 14.15 -12.93 8.72
N LEU A 92 12.98 -13.27 9.26
CA LEU A 92 11.84 -12.35 9.36
C LEU A 92 12.11 -11.25 10.40
N GLU A 93 12.55 -11.60 11.60
CA GLU A 93 12.88 -10.66 12.67
C GLU A 93 14.01 -9.71 12.25
N GLU A 94 15.04 -10.22 11.56
CA GLU A 94 16.11 -9.39 11.00
C GLU A 94 15.57 -8.39 9.95
N ASN A 95 14.69 -8.85 9.06
CA ASN A 95 14.07 -8.00 8.05
C ASN A 95 13.17 -6.91 8.66
N GLU A 96 12.38 -7.26 9.67
CA GLU A 96 11.54 -6.31 10.41
C GLU A 96 12.39 -5.26 11.14
N LEU A 97 13.45 -5.69 11.84
CA LEU A 97 14.39 -4.79 12.50
C LEU A 97 15.08 -3.87 11.49
N ASN A 98 15.54 -4.40 10.36
CA ASN A 98 16.17 -3.60 9.30
C ASN A 98 15.21 -2.58 8.69
N PHE A 99 13.95 -2.97 8.47
CA PHE A 99 12.91 -2.05 8.02
C PHE A 99 12.66 -0.95 9.04
N PHE A 100 12.52 -1.28 10.33
CA PHE A 100 12.29 -0.32 11.39
C PHE A 100 13.48 0.63 11.62
N ILE A 101 14.71 0.12 11.55
CA ILE A 101 15.92 0.96 11.60
C ILE A 101 15.89 2.02 10.48
N LYS A 102 15.48 1.63 9.27
CA LYS A 102 15.48 2.51 8.11
C LYS A 102 14.30 3.48 8.07
N TYR A 103 13.09 3.00 8.35
CA TYR A 103 11.83 3.73 8.12
C TYR A 103 10.98 3.91 9.38
N GLY A 104 11.32 3.28 10.49
CA GLY A 104 10.60 3.45 11.75
C GLY A 104 10.62 4.90 12.23
N GLU A 105 9.53 5.35 12.84
CA GLU A 105 9.36 6.71 13.40
C GLU A 105 9.49 7.87 12.39
N LEU A 106 9.65 7.58 11.09
CA LEU A 106 9.49 8.58 10.03
C LEU A 106 7.99 8.86 9.93
N GLY A 107 7.56 10.05 10.37
CA GLY A 107 6.15 10.45 10.38
C GLY A 107 5.48 10.35 9.01
N SER A 108 4.16 10.55 8.93
CA SER A 108 3.39 10.36 7.69
C SER A 108 3.82 11.26 6.52
N GLU A 109 4.48 12.38 6.80
CA GLU A 109 4.98 13.34 5.81
C GLU A 109 6.46 13.16 5.47
N ALA A 110 7.07 12.03 5.86
CA ALA A 110 8.49 11.80 5.67
C ALA A 110 8.92 11.69 4.20
N ASP A 111 10.07 12.32 3.89
CA ASP A 111 10.71 12.27 2.57
C ASP A 111 12.07 11.52 2.63
N VAL A 112 12.68 11.30 1.46
CA VAL A 112 14.01 10.70 1.31
C VAL A 112 15.07 11.46 2.11
N ARG A 113 14.90 12.77 2.31
CA ARG A 113 15.78 13.61 3.15
C ARG A 113 15.76 13.17 4.62
N ASP A 114 14.60 12.81 5.15
CA ASP A 114 14.46 12.40 6.56
C ASP A 114 15.09 11.03 6.77
N ALA A 115 14.87 10.10 5.84
CA ALA A 115 15.55 8.80 5.85
C ALA A 115 17.08 8.96 5.79
N TYR A 116 17.58 9.88 4.96
CA TYR A 116 19.01 10.20 4.88
C TYR A 116 19.55 10.84 6.17
N MET A 117 18.80 11.77 6.77
CA MET A 117 19.21 12.42 8.03
C MET A 117 19.18 11.45 9.21
N LYS A 118 18.23 10.51 9.24
CA LYS A 118 18.20 9.40 10.21
C LYS A 118 19.42 8.50 10.06
N GLN A 119 19.74 8.10 8.82
CA GLN A 119 20.95 7.32 8.52
C GLN A 119 22.22 8.07 8.97
N LYS A 120 22.31 9.37 8.67
CA LYS A 120 23.44 10.23 9.08
C LYS A 120 23.55 10.33 10.60
N HIS A 121 22.44 10.50 11.30
CA HIS A 121 22.43 10.55 12.77
C HIS A 121 22.96 9.25 13.37
N ARG A 122 22.51 8.10 12.85
CA ARG A 122 23.00 6.77 13.25
C ARG A 122 24.52 6.64 13.07
N LEU A 123 25.05 7.03 11.90
CA LEU A 123 26.50 7.00 11.64
C LEU A 123 27.28 7.93 12.57
N ILE A 124 26.77 9.13 12.86
CA ILE A 124 27.41 10.05 13.80
C ILE A 124 27.36 9.49 15.23
N TRP A 125 26.27 8.87 15.62
CA TRP A 125 26.10 8.23 16.93
C TRP A 125 27.07 7.06 17.11
N GLU A 126 27.20 6.18 16.12
CA GLU A 126 28.15 5.05 16.12
C GLU A 126 29.61 5.55 16.25
N ARG A 127 29.93 6.68 15.61
CA ARG A 127 31.26 7.31 15.74
C ARG A 127 31.53 7.89 17.13
N ARG A 128 30.50 8.23 17.90
CA ARG A 128 30.61 8.81 19.25
C ARG A 128 30.65 7.75 20.36
N HIS A 129 30.22 6.53 20.08
CA HIS A 129 30.15 5.43 21.04
C HIS A 129 30.95 4.21 20.53
N PRO A 130 32.28 4.33 20.35
CA PRO A 130 33.11 3.22 19.90
C PRO A 130 33.07 2.02 20.86
N GLU A 131 32.92 2.26 22.16
CA GLU A 131 32.85 1.22 23.20
C GLU A 131 31.69 0.24 22.96
N ILE A 132 30.51 0.76 22.62
CA ILE A 132 29.33 -0.05 22.31
C ILE A 132 29.54 -0.85 21.02
N MET A 133 30.23 -0.25 20.03
CA MET A 133 30.52 -0.91 18.76
C MET A 133 31.53 -2.05 18.92
N GLU A 134 32.56 -1.86 19.76
CA GLU A 134 33.54 -2.89 20.08
C GLU A 134 32.94 -4.05 20.85
N GLU A 135 32.06 -3.76 21.82
CA GLU A 135 31.30 -4.79 22.55
C GLU A 135 30.41 -5.59 21.60
N ARG A 136 29.65 -4.90 20.72
CA ARG A 136 28.85 -5.56 19.68
C ARG A 136 29.71 -6.43 18.76
N GLN A 137 30.90 -5.95 18.35
CA GLN A 137 31.83 -6.73 17.53
C GLN A 137 32.44 -7.93 18.27
N ARG A 138 32.64 -7.82 19.59
CA ARG A 138 33.10 -8.92 20.43
C ARG A 138 32.01 -10.00 20.54
N ALA A 139 30.78 -9.59 20.85
CA ALA A 139 29.62 -10.48 20.90
C ALA A 139 29.39 -11.21 19.55
N ILE A 140 29.47 -10.50 18.42
CA ILE A 140 29.36 -11.12 17.08
C ILE A 140 30.49 -12.13 16.84
N ARG A 141 31.73 -11.82 17.24
CA ARG A 141 32.87 -12.75 17.10
C ARG A 141 32.67 -13.99 17.96
N GLU A 142 32.30 -13.83 19.22
CA GLU A 142 32.03 -14.94 20.13
C GLU A 142 30.91 -15.81 19.61
N HIS A 143 29.82 -15.21 19.11
CA HIS A 143 28.73 -15.94 18.47
C HIS A 143 29.18 -16.71 17.22
N LYS A 144 29.99 -16.10 16.34
CA LYS A 144 30.55 -16.78 15.16
C LYS A 144 31.48 -17.93 15.52
N VAL A 145 32.30 -17.77 16.56
CA VAL A 145 33.17 -18.84 17.08
C VAL A 145 32.32 -19.95 17.67
N TRP A 146 31.29 -19.61 18.45
CA TRP A 146 30.33 -20.57 18.99
C TRP A 146 29.64 -21.37 17.88
N LEU A 147 29.12 -20.68 16.86
CA LEU A 147 28.55 -21.30 15.65
C LEU A 147 29.59 -22.17 14.93
N TRP A 148 30.85 -21.76 14.82
CA TRP A 148 31.87 -22.57 14.14
C TRP A 148 32.14 -23.90 14.85
N PHE A 149 31.99 -23.96 16.18
CA PHE A 149 32.15 -25.18 16.97
C PHE A 149 30.87 -26.00 17.17
N HIS A 150 29.68 -25.37 17.10
CA HIS A 150 28.40 -25.99 17.44
C HIS A 150 27.38 -26.01 16.31
N ALA A 151 27.62 -25.32 15.19
CA ALA A 151 26.76 -25.42 14.02
C ALA A 151 26.92 -26.82 13.43
N PRO A 152 25.80 -27.52 13.14
CA PRO A 152 25.86 -28.82 12.50
C PRO A 152 26.55 -28.66 11.14
N ILE A 153 27.68 -29.35 10.97
CA ILE A 153 28.37 -29.47 9.68
C ILE A 153 27.46 -30.33 8.79
N PHE A 154 26.53 -29.67 8.08
CA PHE A 154 25.74 -30.23 7.00
C PHE A 154 25.76 -29.28 5.81
#